data_AF-A0A9D5QA00-F1
#
_entry.id   AF-A0A9D5QA00-F1
#
_cell.length_a   1.000
_cell.length_b   1.000
_cell.length_c   1.000
_cell.angle_alpha   90.00
_cell.angle_beta   90.00
_cell.angle_gamma   90.00
#
_symmetry.space_group_name_H-M   'P 1'
#
loop_
_entity.id
_entity.type
_entity.pdbx_description
1 polymer ?
#
loop_
_entity_poly.entity_id
_entity_poly.type
_entity_poly.pdbx_seq_one_letter_code
_entity_poly.pdbx_strand_id
1 'polypeptide(L)'
;MERAPIVREDAPFLVDPSAVMRRGPLTIAGCGSGHEIATRIASRYRERESIAGGSTSVSYQGPIDDRFGDGEIRVRLHESVTGHDVYLVQSLSNPREDATVNENYLAFLIAARALREHGARYITGIVPYLAYARQDKPTLFRREPVTASLMAELTRTAGIDRLITWHPHCRQIQGFYGAAQVNLLEPFTFFSNAFAQLKDRDDVVVVAPDAGASKLVTRVSRRLHIGSALAAKHRPRSEQVSSTRLIGDLRAKRCAIVLDDILAGGGTIRAVVDRIAAQSNIEEIR
;
A
#
# COMPACT_ATOMS: atom_id res chain seq x y z
N MET A 1 8.96 -13.20 57.80
CA MET A 1 9.25 -11.89 57.17
C MET A 1 10.57 -12.02 56.42
N GLU A 2 10.53 -12.67 55.26
CA GLU A 2 11.69 -12.93 54.40
C GLU A 2 11.72 -11.86 53.29
N ARG A 3 12.86 -11.17 53.14
CA ARG A 3 13.06 -10.17 52.09
C ARG A 3 13.42 -10.87 50.79
N ALA A 4 12.63 -10.64 49.74
CA ALA A 4 12.95 -11.05 48.38
C ALA A 4 14.21 -10.34 47.85
N PRO A 5 15.00 -10.98 46.96
CA PRO A 5 16.20 -10.36 46.41
C PRO A 5 15.85 -9.29 45.37
N ILE A 6 16.53 -8.16 45.48
CA ILE A 6 16.44 -6.99 44.60
C ILE A 6 16.98 -7.37 43.21
N VAL A 7 16.13 -7.27 42.19
CA VAL A 7 16.53 -7.37 40.78
C VAL A 7 17.43 -6.18 40.47
N ARG A 8 18.67 -6.42 40.04
CA ARG A 8 19.54 -5.37 39.53
C ARG A 8 19.02 -4.91 38.16
N GLU A 9 18.42 -3.74 38.12
CA GLU A 9 18.29 -2.93 36.91
C GLU A 9 19.68 -2.50 36.41
N ASP A 10 19.77 -2.27 35.11
CA ASP A 10 20.89 -1.66 34.38
C ASP A 10 22.06 -2.55 33.95
N ALA A 11 21.79 -3.41 32.96
CA ALA A 11 22.78 -3.69 31.91
C ALA A 11 22.31 -2.98 30.63
N PRO A 12 22.99 -1.91 30.16
CA PRO A 12 22.64 -1.29 28.89
C PRO A 12 22.91 -2.31 27.77
N PHE A 13 21.91 -2.52 26.91
CA PHE A 13 22.09 -3.18 25.62
C PHE A 13 23.12 -2.37 24.82
N LEU A 14 24.39 -2.74 24.94
CA LEU A 14 25.46 -2.31 24.06
C LEU A 14 25.19 -2.93 22.69
N VAL A 15 24.37 -2.24 21.90
CA VAL A 15 24.31 -2.46 20.45
C VAL A 15 25.65 -2.00 19.91
N ASP A 16 26.48 -2.96 19.49
CA ASP A 16 27.76 -2.71 18.86
C ASP A 16 27.60 -1.74 17.67
N PRO A 17 28.13 -0.51 17.76
CA PRO A 17 28.06 0.48 16.68
C PRO A 17 28.83 0.07 15.42
N SER A 18 29.71 -0.95 15.52
CA SER A 18 30.47 -1.51 14.40
C SER A 18 29.73 -2.58 13.62
N ALA A 19 28.56 -3.04 14.11
CA ALA A 19 27.62 -3.85 13.35
C ALA A 19 26.84 -2.99 12.32
N VAL A 20 27.57 -2.21 11.53
CA VAL A 20 27.06 -1.76 10.24
C VAL A 20 26.83 -3.04 9.44
N MET A 21 25.59 -3.52 9.42
CA MET A 21 25.22 -4.68 8.62
C MET A 21 25.62 -4.39 7.18
N ARG A 22 26.76 -4.96 6.76
CA ARG A 22 27.25 -4.85 5.38
C ARG A 22 26.12 -5.37 4.49
N ARG A 23 25.43 -4.50 3.77
CA ARG A 23 24.33 -4.94 2.90
C ARG A 23 24.86 -5.87 1.82
N GLY A 24 24.06 -6.87 1.46
CA GLY A 24 24.36 -7.74 0.33
C GLY A 24 24.26 -6.98 -0.99
N PRO A 25 24.64 -7.60 -2.12
CA PRO A 25 24.28 -7.11 -3.44
C PRO A 25 22.77 -6.89 -3.55
N LEU A 26 22.35 -5.88 -4.30
CA LEU A 26 20.95 -5.52 -4.45
C LEU A 26 20.35 -6.25 -5.65
N THR A 27 19.24 -6.96 -5.42
CA THR A 27 18.43 -7.56 -6.49
C THR A 27 17.00 -7.05 -6.43
N ILE A 28 16.47 -6.67 -7.58
CA ILE A 28 15.03 -6.42 -7.75
C ILE A 28 14.45 -7.62 -8.50
N ALA A 29 13.51 -8.31 -7.87
CA ALA A 29 12.77 -9.42 -8.47
C ALA A 29 11.32 -8.98 -8.72
N GLY A 30 10.74 -9.34 -9.86
CA GLY A 30 9.33 -9.08 -10.16
C GLY A 30 8.59 -10.37 -10.47
N CYS A 31 7.44 -10.57 -9.84
CA CYS A 31 6.46 -11.56 -10.31
C CYS A 31 5.65 -10.98 -11.49
N GLY A 32 4.80 -11.78 -12.15
CA GLY A 32 4.04 -11.41 -13.35
C GLY A 32 3.37 -10.04 -13.23
N SER A 33 2.46 -9.91 -12.26
CA SER A 33 1.73 -8.66 -12.01
C SER A 33 2.56 -7.50 -11.46
N GLY A 34 3.75 -7.80 -10.94
CA GLY A 34 4.71 -6.81 -10.43
C GLY A 34 5.77 -6.38 -11.44
N HIS A 35 5.93 -7.11 -12.55
CA HIS A 35 7.10 -7.02 -13.43
C HIS A 35 7.29 -5.62 -14.01
N GLU A 36 6.23 -4.99 -14.53
CA GLU A 36 6.30 -3.64 -15.10
C GLU A 36 6.78 -2.61 -14.06
N ILE A 37 6.24 -2.68 -12.84
CA ILE A 37 6.62 -1.80 -11.73
C ILE A 37 8.07 -2.08 -11.31
N ALA A 38 8.45 -3.36 -11.23
CA ALA A 38 9.80 -3.79 -10.88
C ALA A 38 10.84 -3.27 -11.89
N THR A 39 10.55 -3.38 -13.19
CA THR A 39 11.39 -2.85 -14.28
C THR A 39 11.55 -1.34 -14.16
N ARG A 40 10.46 -0.61 -13.90
CA ARG A 40 10.51 0.85 -13.70
C ARG A 40 11.31 1.24 -12.47
N ILE A 41 11.17 0.52 -11.36
CA ILE A 41 11.96 0.74 -10.14
C ILE A 41 13.45 0.49 -10.42
N ALA A 42 13.80 -0.62 -11.08
CA ALA A 42 15.18 -0.94 -11.42
C ALA A 42 15.81 0.11 -12.33
N SER A 43 15.10 0.54 -13.37
CA SER A 43 15.58 1.59 -14.28
C SER A 43 15.79 2.93 -13.57
N ARG A 44 14.84 3.36 -12.73
CA ARG A 44 14.97 4.60 -11.94
C ARG A 44 16.06 4.53 -10.88
N TYR A 45 16.30 3.35 -10.31
CA TYR A 45 17.39 3.15 -9.37
C TYR A 45 18.74 3.33 -10.07
N ARG A 46 18.95 2.67 -11.22
CA ARG A 46 20.18 2.80 -12.02
C ARG A 46 20.47 4.25 -12.43
N GLU A 47 19.44 4.96 -12.86
CA GLU A 47 19.55 6.39 -13.22
C GLU A 47 20.04 7.22 -12.04
N ARG A 48 19.50 7.00 -10.83
CA ARG A 48 19.91 7.71 -9.62
C ARG A 48 21.32 7.37 -9.16
N GLU A 49 21.72 6.10 -9.23
CA GLU A 49 23.08 5.67 -8.87
C GLU A 49 24.13 6.31 -9.80
N SER A 50 23.84 6.37 -11.10
CA SER A 50 24.71 7.03 -12.09
C SER A 50 24.94 8.50 -11.74
N ILE A 51 23.88 9.23 -11.34
CA ILE A 51 23.96 10.64 -10.93
C ILE A 51 24.74 10.78 -9.61
N ALA A 52 24.58 9.85 -8.68
CA ALA A 52 25.22 9.89 -7.37
C ALA A 52 26.70 9.45 -7.39
N GLY A 53 27.24 9.03 -8.54
CA GLY A 53 28.59 8.47 -8.64
C GLY A 53 28.73 7.10 -7.94
N GLY A 54 27.60 6.42 -7.70
CA GLY A 54 27.56 5.11 -7.05
C GLY A 54 28.01 3.99 -7.99
N SER A 55 28.75 3.02 -7.46
CA SER A 55 29.22 1.83 -8.20
C SER A 55 28.34 0.59 -7.95
N THR A 56 27.20 0.73 -7.27
CA THR A 56 26.40 -0.43 -6.86
C THR A 56 25.63 -0.99 -8.06
N SER A 57 26.00 -2.20 -8.49
CA SER A 57 25.26 -2.94 -9.51
C SER A 57 23.95 -3.47 -8.92
N VAL A 58 22.82 -3.00 -9.45
CA VAL A 58 21.50 -3.57 -9.16
C VAL A 58 21.17 -4.63 -10.21
N SER A 59 21.04 -5.89 -9.77
CA SER A 59 20.54 -6.95 -10.65
C SER A 59 19.01 -6.92 -10.71
N TYR A 60 18.47 -7.35 -11.83
CA TYR A 60 17.03 -7.40 -12.07
C TYR A 60 16.64 -8.73 -12.67
N GLN A 61 15.61 -9.37 -12.13
CA GLN A 61 15.03 -10.59 -12.70
C GLN A 61 13.50 -10.55 -12.64
N GLY A 62 12.84 -10.88 -13.75
CA GLY A 62 11.39 -11.00 -13.82
C GLY A 62 10.86 -11.15 -15.25
N PRO A 63 9.62 -11.61 -15.43
CA PRO A 63 8.80 -12.25 -14.40
C PRO A 63 9.44 -13.57 -13.95
N ILE A 64 9.40 -13.87 -12.65
CA ILE A 64 10.01 -15.10 -12.09
C ILE A 64 8.98 -16.22 -11.87
N ASP A 65 7.70 -15.95 -12.10
CA ASP A 65 6.61 -16.92 -12.03
C ASP A 65 5.97 -17.17 -13.40
N ASP A 66 5.57 -18.41 -13.60
CA ASP A 66 4.74 -18.87 -14.71
C ASP A 66 3.72 -19.90 -14.19
N ARG A 67 3.00 -20.55 -15.11
CA ARG A 67 1.97 -21.55 -14.79
C ARG A 67 2.24 -22.88 -15.47
N PHE A 68 1.91 -23.96 -14.77
CA PHE A 68 1.73 -25.27 -15.38
C PHE A 68 0.42 -25.32 -16.18
N GLY A 69 0.24 -26.39 -16.98
CA GLY A 69 -0.94 -26.55 -17.84
C GLY A 69 -2.26 -26.70 -17.09
N ASP A 70 -2.20 -27.10 -15.82
CA ASP A 70 -3.34 -27.21 -14.89
C ASP A 70 -3.59 -25.94 -14.07
N GLY A 71 -2.76 -24.91 -14.24
CA GLY A 71 -2.89 -23.62 -13.57
C GLY A 71 -2.08 -23.45 -12.28
N GLU A 72 -1.34 -24.49 -11.84
CA GLU A 72 -0.44 -24.35 -10.69
C GLU A 72 0.64 -23.30 -10.95
N ILE A 73 0.91 -22.46 -9.95
CA ILE A 73 1.92 -21.42 -10.03
C ILE A 73 3.29 -22.03 -9.80
N ARG A 74 4.23 -21.75 -10.71
CA ARG A 74 5.62 -22.16 -10.60
C ARG A 74 6.52 -20.94 -10.58
N VAL A 75 7.47 -20.91 -9.66
CA VAL A 75 8.51 -19.87 -9.59
C VAL A 75 9.87 -20.45 -9.97
N ARG A 76 10.65 -19.71 -10.76
CA ARG A 76 12.05 -19.98 -11.06
C ARG A 76 12.87 -18.70 -11.00
N LEU A 77 13.94 -18.72 -10.21
CA LEU A 77 14.93 -17.64 -10.19
C LEU A 77 15.84 -17.78 -11.42
N HIS A 78 16.13 -16.66 -12.08
CA HIS A 78 16.98 -16.66 -13.29
C HIS A 78 18.47 -16.70 -12.94
N GLU A 79 18.81 -16.17 -11.77
CA GLU A 79 20.19 -16.02 -11.28
C GLU A 79 20.24 -16.29 -9.78
N SER A 80 21.44 -16.56 -9.25
CA SER A 80 21.64 -16.73 -7.81
C SER A 80 21.32 -15.44 -7.05
N VAL A 81 20.65 -15.61 -5.91
CA VAL A 81 20.34 -14.53 -4.95
C VAL A 81 21.03 -14.76 -3.60
N THR A 82 21.96 -15.72 -3.53
CA THR A 82 22.62 -16.08 -2.27
C THR A 82 23.38 -14.89 -1.68
N GLY A 83 23.01 -14.50 -0.46
CA GLY A 83 23.60 -13.36 0.23
C GLY A 83 23.06 -11.98 -0.19
N HIS A 84 22.13 -11.92 -1.16
CA HIS A 84 21.60 -10.65 -1.68
C HIS A 84 20.52 -10.05 -0.77
N ASP A 85 20.39 -8.73 -0.83
CA ASP A 85 19.24 -7.98 -0.33
C ASP A 85 18.24 -7.86 -1.49
N VAL A 86 17.16 -8.64 -1.44
CA VAL A 86 16.18 -8.78 -2.52
C VAL A 86 14.95 -7.91 -2.26
N TYR A 87 14.53 -7.15 -3.27
CA TYR A 87 13.25 -6.47 -3.32
C TYR A 87 12.32 -7.22 -4.26
N LEU A 88 11.36 -7.95 -3.70
CA LEU A 88 10.36 -8.72 -4.46
C LEU A 88 9.13 -7.84 -4.70
N VAL A 89 8.86 -7.51 -5.96
CA VAL A 89 7.75 -6.66 -6.37
C VAL A 89 6.60 -7.52 -6.89
N GLN A 90 5.41 -7.34 -6.30
CA GLN A 90 4.18 -7.98 -6.76
C GLN A 90 2.97 -7.07 -6.54
N SER A 91 2.10 -6.94 -7.54
CA SER A 91 0.80 -6.27 -7.35
C SER A 91 -0.28 -7.31 -7.05
N LEU A 92 -0.88 -7.31 -5.87
CA LEU A 92 -1.91 -8.31 -5.54
C LEU A 92 -3.21 -8.14 -6.33
N SER A 93 -3.31 -7.10 -7.15
CA SER A 93 -4.35 -6.95 -8.16
C SER A 93 -3.74 -6.19 -9.34
N ASN A 94 -3.88 -6.74 -10.54
CA ASN A 94 -3.57 -6.02 -11.76
C ASN A 94 -4.77 -6.17 -12.71
N PRO A 95 -5.52 -5.08 -13.01
CA PRO A 95 -6.67 -5.16 -13.89
C PRO A 95 -6.31 -5.45 -15.35
N ARG A 96 -5.02 -5.45 -15.71
CA ARG A 96 -4.51 -5.75 -17.05
C ARG A 96 -4.19 -7.24 -17.24
N GLU A 97 -4.31 -8.05 -16.19
CA GLU A 97 -3.97 -9.46 -16.21
C GLU A 97 -5.15 -10.30 -15.72
N ASP A 98 -5.23 -11.54 -16.22
CA ASP A 98 -6.31 -12.47 -15.86
C ASP A 98 -6.12 -13.09 -14.46
N ALA A 99 -4.94 -12.89 -13.85
CA ALA A 99 -4.63 -13.45 -12.54
C ALA A 99 -5.49 -12.82 -11.44
N THR A 100 -6.17 -13.68 -10.68
CA THR A 100 -6.97 -13.25 -9.54
C THR A 100 -6.10 -12.69 -8.41
N VAL A 101 -6.72 -12.00 -7.46
CA VAL A 101 -6.05 -11.55 -6.24
C VAL A 101 -5.38 -12.71 -5.49
N ASN A 102 -6.06 -13.86 -5.44
CA ASN A 102 -5.59 -15.03 -4.70
C ASN A 102 -4.37 -15.64 -5.38
N GLU A 103 -4.39 -15.74 -6.70
CA GLU A 103 -3.27 -16.26 -7.50
C GLU A 103 -2.06 -15.33 -7.39
N ASN A 104 -2.25 -14.02 -7.50
CA ASN A 104 -1.14 -13.06 -7.32
C ASN A 104 -0.53 -13.14 -5.92
N TYR A 105 -1.37 -13.39 -4.90
CA TYR A 105 -0.88 -13.60 -3.53
C TYR A 105 -0.13 -14.92 -3.41
N LEU A 106 -0.62 -16.02 -3.98
CA LEU A 106 0.10 -17.29 -3.98
C LEU A 106 1.44 -17.17 -4.72
N ALA A 107 1.49 -16.53 -5.88
CA ALA A 107 2.74 -16.24 -6.59
C ALA A 107 3.72 -15.45 -5.71
N PHE A 108 3.24 -14.43 -4.99
CA PHE A 108 4.08 -13.68 -4.05
C PHE A 108 4.69 -14.55 -2.95
N LEU A 109 3.87 -15.41 -2.34
CA LEU A 109 4.32 -16.28 -1.24
C LEU A 109 5.31 -17.34 -1.73
N ILE A 110 5.03 -17.97 -2.87
CA ILE A 110 5.91 -18.97 -3.50
C ILE A 110 7.23 -18.31 -3.90
N ALA A 111 7.19 -17.10 -4.45
CA ALA A 111 8.40 -16.36 -4.82
C ALA A 111 9.24 -15.96 -3.61
N ALA A 112 8.61 -15.46 -2.54
CA ALA A 112 9.30 -15.18 -1.28
C ALA A 112 9.94 -16.43 -0.69
N ARG A 113 9.25 -17.58 -0.76
CA ARG A 113 9.80 -18.87 -0.31
C ARG A 113 11.02 -19.28 -1.13
N ALA A 114 10.93 -19.25 -2.46
CA ALA A 114 12.04 -19.59 -3.34
C ALA A 114 13.27 -18.71 -3.08
N LEU A 115 13.09 -17.40 -2.95
CA LEU A 115 14.18 -16.47 -2.61
C LEU A 115 14.84 -16.83 -1.28
N ARG A 116 14.04 -17.15 -0.25
CA ARG A 116 14.55 -17.53 1.07
C ARG A 116 15.35 -18.83 1.03
N GLU A 117 14.81 -19.86 0.38
CA GLU A 117 15.44 -21.19 0.27
C GLU A 117 16.73 -21.15 -0.55
N HIS A 118 16.82 -20.26 -1.55
CA HIS A 118 18.03 -20.06 -2.36
C HIS A 118 19.01 -19.02 -1.78
N GLY A 119 18.85 -18.69 -0.49
CA GLY A 119 19.85 -18.00 0.30
C GLY A 119 19.79 -16.47 0.22
N ALA A 120 18.67 -15.87 -0.21
CA ALA A 120 18.48 -14.43 -0.07
C ALA A 120 18.65 -14.04 1.42
N ARG A 121 19.47 -13.03 1.67
CA ARG A 121 19.79 -12.59 3.02
C ARG A 121 18.62 -11.82 3.62
N TYR A 122 18.13 -10.83 2.87
CA TYR A 122 16.97 -10.02 3.23
C TYR A 122 15.97 -10.00 2.09
N ILE A 123 14.68 -10.13 2.40
CA ILE A 123 13.59 -10.07 1.43
C ILE A 123 12.63 -8.96 1.82
N THR A 124 12.63 -7.89 1.03
CA THR A 124 11.67 -6.80 1.14
C THR A 124 10.58 -6.99 0.09
N GLY A 125 9.36 -7.28 0.52
CA GLY A 125 8.19 -7.29 -0.37
C GLY A 125 7.76 -5.87 -0.70
N ILE A 126 7.71 -5.51 -1.97
CA ILE A 126 7.05 -4.29 -2.46
C ILE A 126 5.70 -4.69 -3.02
N VAL A 127 4.65 -4.37 -2.28
CA VAL A 127 3.27 -4.72 -2.59
C VAL A 127 2.45 -3.44 -2.70
N PRO A 128 2.36 -2.82 -3.90
CA PRO A 128 1.69 -1.53 -4.06
C PRO A 128 0.25 -1.57 -3.55
N TYR A 129 -0.54 -2.56 -3.97
CA TYR A 129 -1.87 -2.79 -3.43
C TYR A 129 -1.87 -3.99 -2.48
N LEU A 130 -2.11 -3.74 -1.19
CA LEU A 130 -2.22 -4.80 -0.18
C LEU A 130 -3.66 -5.32 -0.09
N ALA A 131 -3.95 -6.41 -0.81
CA ALA A 131 -5.24 -7.08 -0.76
C ALA A 131 -5.54 -7.62 0.65
N TYR A 132 -6.83 -7.87 0.92
CA TYR A 132 -7.37 -8.30 2.22
C TYR A 132 -7.21 -7.31 3.39
N ALA A 133 -6.53 -6.18 3.21
CA ALA A 133 -6.38 -5.14 4.24
C ALA A 133 -7.73 -4.51 4.71
N ARG A 134 -8.82 -4.75 3.97
CA ARG A 134 -10.19 -4.35 4.35
C ARG A 134 -10.87 -5.30 5.35
N GLN A 135 -10.28 -6.48 5.59
CA GLN A 135 -10.75 -7.49 6.53
C GLN A 135 -9.84 -7.50 7.77
N ASP A 136 -9.65 -6.31 8.36
CA ASP A 136 -8.73 -6.02 9.46
C ASP A 136 -9.33 -6.23 10.85
N LYS A 137 -10.65 -6.39 10.94
CA LYS A 137 -11.37 -6.67 12.18
C LYS A 137 -12.70 -7.36 11.88
N PRO A 138 -13.22 -8.16 12.82
CA PRO A 138 -14.56 -8.73 12.67
C PRO A 138 -15.61 -7.63 12.78
N THR A 139 -16.69 -7.76 12.01
CA THR A 139 -17.88 -6.92 12.19
C THR A 139 -18.57 -7.29 13.51
N LEU A 140 -19.12 -6.30 14.21
CA LEU A 140 -19.89 -6.53 15.44
C LEU A 140 -20.99 -7.59 15.19
N PHE A 141 -21.05 -8.57 16.10
CA PHE A 141 -22.01 -9.68 16.08
C PHE A 141 -21.89 -10.65 14.88
N ARG A 142 -20.80 -10.62 14.12
CA ARG A 142 -20.52 -11.58 13.04
C ARG A 142 -19.34 -12.50 13.38
N ARG A 143 -19.41 -13.76 12.93
CA ARG A 143 -18.36 -14.78 13.09
C ARG A 143 -17.43 -14.77 11.89
N GLU A 144 -16.65 -13.71 11.74
CA GLU A 144 -15.77 -13.47 10.59
C GLU A 144 -14.30 -13.60 11.00
N PRO A 145 -13.41 -14.10 10.12
CA PRO A 145 -11.98 -14.10 10.38
C PRO A 145 -11.38 -12.70 10.25
N VAL A 146 -10.22 -12.49 10.88
CA VAL A 146 -9.34 -11.36 10.58
C VAL A 146 -8.37 -11.79 9.47
N THR A 147 -8.88 -11.88 8.24
CA THR A 147 -8.11 -12.38 7.09
C THR A 147 -6.82 -11.58 6.87
N ALA A 148 -6.84 -10.28 7.17
CA ALA A 148 -5.65 -9.44 7.15
C ALA A 148 -4.51 -9.97 8.04
N SER A 149 -4.84 -10.53 9.22
CA SER A 149 -3.86 -11.16 10.14
C SER A 149 -3.32 -12.45 9.54
N LEU A 150 -4.21 -13.31 9.04
CA LEU A 150 -3.82 -14.56 8.36
C LEU A 150 -2.86 -14.28 7.19
N MET A 151 -3.19 -13.32 6.33
CA MET A 151 -2.34 -12.99 5.18
C MET A 151 -0.97 -12.42 5.61
N ALA A 152 -0.91 -11.64 6.70
CA ALA A 152 0.35 -11.16 7.26
C ALA A 152 1.20 -12.31 7.83
N GLU A 153 0.58 -13.27 8.53
CA GLU A 153 1.25 -14.47 9.04
C GLU A 153 1.80 -15.34 7.92
N LEU A 154 1.02 -15.58 6.86
CA LEU A 154 1.47 -16.30 5.67
C LEU A 154 2.65 -15.59 4.98
N THR A 155 2.56 -14.26 4.86
CA THR A 155 3.62 -13.42 4.26
C THR A 155 4.93 -13.53 5.03
N ARG A 156 4.88 -13.44 6.36
CA ARG A 156 6.05 -13.65 7.23
C ARG A 156 6.58 -15.08 7.10
N THR A 157 5.69 -16.05 7.15
CA THR A 157 6.03 -17.48 7.09
C THR A 157 6.74 -17.83 5.78
N ALA A 158 6.33 -17.23 4.66
CA ALA A 158 6.98 -17.39 3.37
C ALA A 158 8.41 -16.83 3.34
N GLY A 159 8.76 -15.92 4.25
CA GLY A 159 10.14 -15.44 4.43
C GLY A 159 10.33 -13.95 4.20
N ILE A 160 9.26 -13.14 4.09
CA ILE A 160 9.37 -11.68 3.97
C ILE A 160 9.83 -11.05 5.30
N ASP A 161 10.93 -10.30 5.25
CA ASP A 161 11.49 -9.59 6.42
C ASP A 161 10.92 -8.19 6.59
N ARG A 162 10.56 -7.55 5.47
CA ARG A 162 10.03 -6.19 5.41
C ARG A 162 8.98 -6.09 4.31
N LEU A 163 7.93 -5.32 4.55
CA LEU A 163 6.92 -5.00 3.56
C LEU A 163 6.90 -3.49 3.29
N ILE A 164 6.85 -3.09 2.02
CA ILE A 164 6.58 -1.73 1.57
C ILE A 164 5.26 -1.77 0.81
N THR A 165 4.29 -0.97 1.21
CA THR A 165 2.98 -0.93 0.55
C THR A 165 2.43 0.50 0.45
N TRP A 166 1.57 0.74 -0.55
CA TRP A 166 0.95 2.04 -0.75
C TRP A 166 -0.38 2.13 0.00
N HIS A 167 -0.42 2.98 1.02
CA HIS A 167 -1.62 3.39 1.74
C HIS A 167 -2.70 2.30 1.90
N PRO A 168 -2.44 1.25 2.69
CA PRO A 168 -3.44 0.20 2.90
C PRO A 168 -4.65 0.79 3.63
N HIS A 169 -5.79 0.13 3.45
CA HIS A 169 -7.08 0.54 4.01
C HIS A 169 -7.03 0.89 5.51
N CYS A 170 -6.23 0.14 6.28
CA CYS A 170 -5.97 0.42 7.68
C CYS A 170 -4.46 0.49 7.95
N ARG A 171 -4.05 1.45 8.77
CA ARG A 171 -2.63 1.57 9.20
C ARG A 171 -2.26 0.56 10.27
N GLN A 172 -3.26 0.08 11.01
CA GLN A 172 -3.13 -0.92 12.07
C GLN A 172 -2.59 -2.25 11.55
N ILE A 173 -2.67 -2.49 10.23
CA ILE A 173 -2.07 -3.66 9.57
C ILE A 173 -0.61 -3.88 9.95
N GLN A 174 0.14 -2.82 10.26
CA GLN A 174 1.55 -2.93 10.69
C GLN A 174 1.70 -3.87 11.90
N GLY A 175 0.72 -3.90 12.81
CA GLY A 175 0.74 -4.78 13.98
C GLY A 175 0.59 -6.27 13.66
N PHE A 176 -0.04 -6.63 12.53
CA PHE A 176 -0.20 -8.03 12.14
C PHE A 176 1.10 -8.66 11.61
N TYR A 177 2.05 -7.84 11.16
CA TYR A 177 3.33 -8.32 10.64
C TYR A 177 4.38 -8.61 11.74
N GLY A 178 4.00 -8.53 13.02
CA GLY A 178 4.87 -8.89 14.14
C GLY A 178 6.21 -8.15 14.10
N ALA A 179 7.31 -8.90 14.09
CA ALA A 179 8.67 -8.34 13.99
C ALA A 179 9.06 -7.81 12.60
N ALA A 180 8.32 -8.15 11.54
CA ALA A 180 8.63 -7.69 10.19
C ALA A 180 8.25 -6.21 10.06
N GLN A 181 9.17 -5.39 9.54
CA GLN A 181 8.92 -3.96 9.41
C GLN A 181 7.96 -3.70 8.25
N VAL A 182 6.96 -2.85 8.47
CA VAL A 182 6.00 -2.46 7.43
C VAL A 182 6.10 -0.96 7.19
N ASN A 183 6.54 -0.57 6.00
CA ASN A 183 6.62 0.80 5.54
C ASN A 183 5.40 1.14 4.69
N LEU A 184 4.59 2.09 5.18
CA LEU A 184 3.42 2.58 4.48
C LEU A 184 3.80 3.84 3.68
N LEU A 185 3.72 3.77 2.36
CA LEU A 185 3.85 4.95 1.51
C LEU A 185 2.57 5.79 1.62
N GLU A 186 2.75 7.08 1.91
CA GLU A 186 1.66 8.02 2.13
C GLU A 186 1.27 8.71 0.82
N PRO A 187 -0.02 8.74 0.45
CA PRO A 187 -0.47 9.27 -0.83
C PRO A 187 -0.53 10.80 -0.85
N PHE A 188 -0.40 11.43 0.32
CA PHE A 188 -0.52 12.87 0.52
C PHE A 188 0.38 13.69 -0.41
N THR A 189 1.67 13.35 -0.49
CA THR A 189 2.62 14.09 -1.34
C THR A 189 2.30 13.89 -2.83
N PHE A 190 1.88 12.68 -3.22
CA PHE A 190 1.51 12.38 -4.59
C PHE A 190 0.29 13.20 -5.04
N PHE A 191 -0.81 13.16 -4.26
CA PHE A 191 -2.00 13.95 -4.60
C PHE A 191 -1.76 15.46 -4.51
N SER A 192 -1.03 15.93 -3.50
CA SER A 192 -0.70 17.36 -3.39
C SER A 192 0.11 17.85 -4.59
N ASN A 193 1.04 17.03 -5.10
CA ASN A 193 1.82 17.39 -6.28
C ASN A 193 1.00 17.29 -7.58
N ALA A 194 0.12 16.29 -7.70
CA ALA A 194 -0.74 16.11 -8.87
C ALA A 194 -1.72 17.28 -9.09
N PHE A 195 -2.10 17.96 -8.00
CA PHE A 195 -3.00 19.11 -8.02
C PHE A 195 -2.32 20.42 -7.61
N ALA A 196 -0.99 20.49 -7.64
CA ALA A 196 -0.22 21.66 -7.20
C ALA A 196 -0.57 22.94 -7.97
N GLN A 197 -0.93 22.83 -9.24
CA GLN A 197 -1.38 23.91 -10.10
C GLN A 197 -2.72 24.55 -9.67
N LEU A 198 -3.46 23.90 -8.76
CA LEU A 198 -4.73 24.40 -8.23
C LEU A 198 -4.56 25.14 -6.89
N LYS A 199 -3.32 25.32 -6.43
CA LYS A 199 -3.01 25.99 -5.17
C LYS A 199 -3.59 27.41 -5.14
N ASP A 200 -4.11 27.82 -3.99
CA ASP A 200 -4.66 29.15 -3.71
C ASP A 200 -5.91 29.52 -4.55
N ARG A 201 -6.54 28.53 -5.20
CA ARG A 201 -7.78 28.75 -5.97
C ARG A 201 -9.02 28.63 -5.08
N ASP A 202 -9.69 29.76 -4.90
CA ASP A 202 -10.94 29.84 -4.15
C ASP A 202 -12.12 29.16 -4.85
N ASP A 203 -12.04 28.90 -6.15
CA ASP A 203 -13.08 28.22 -6.92
C ASP A 203 -12.90 26.69 -6.99
N VAL A 204 -11.94 26.14 -6.23
CA VAL A 204 -11.67 24.69 -6.17
C VAL A 204 -12.06 24.13 -4.80
N VAL A 205 -12.59 22.89 -4.81
CA VAL A 205 -12.87 22.10 -3.61
C VAL A 205 -12.40 20.66 -3.78
N VAL A 206 -11.77 20.10 -2.75
CA VAL A 206 -11.48 18.66 -2.68
C VAL A 206 -12.49 17.97 -1.78
N VAL A 207 -13.07 16.87 -2.25
CA VAL A 207 -14.22 16.18 -1.66
C VAL A 207 -13.82 14.78 -1.23
N ALA A 208 -14.04 14.47 0.04
CA ALA A 208 -13.91 13.11 0.58
C ALA A 208 -15.21 12.33 0.30
N PRO A 209 -15.15 11.15 -0.33
CA PRO A 209 -16.34 10.37 -0.64
C PRO A 209 -16.96 9.69 0.59
N ASP A 210 -16.20 9.55 1.67
CA ASP A 210 -16.68 9.17 2.99
C ASP A 210 -15.74 9.63 4.12
N ALA A 211 -16.09 9.27 5.35
CA ALA A 211 -15.34 9.67 6.54
C ALA A 211 -13.91 9.09 6.60
N GLY A 212 -13.64 7.96 5.94
CA GLY A 212 -12.32 7.34 5.90
C GLY A 212 -11.30 8.20 5.16
N ALA A 213 -11.69 8.71 3.98
CA ALA A 213 -10.86 9.58 3.15
C ALA A 213 -10.72 11.02 3.70
N SER A 214 -11.57 11.43 4.65
CA SER A 214 -11.66 12.82 5.15
C SER A 214 -10.31 13.38 5.63
N LYS A 215 -9.48 12.56 6.29
CA LYS A 215 -8.17 12.98 6.81
C LYS A 215 -7.20 13.31 5.67
N LEU A 216 -7.16 12.48 4.63
CA LEU A 216 -6.32 12.71 3.45
C LEU A 216 -6.76 13.98 2.72
N VAL A 217 -8.06 14.09 2.44
CA VAL A 217 -8.66 15.26 1.77
C VAL A 217 -8.39 16.55 2.52
N THR A 218 -8.55 16.57 3.84
CA THR A 218 -8.28 17.75 4.67
C THR A 218 -6.81 18.15 4.60
N ARG A 219 -5.88 17.17 4.62
CA ARG A 219 -4.44 17.46 4.49
C ARG A 219 -4.14 18.07 3.12
N VAL A 220 -4.66 17.50 2.04
CA VAL A 220 -4.48 18.00 0.66
C VAL A 220 -5.05 19.42 0.53
N SER A 221 -6.27 19.65 1.00
CA SER A 221 -6.91 20.97 1.03
C SER A 221 -6.02 22.02 1.72
N ARG A 222 -5.50 21.70 2.91
CA ARG A 222 -4.61 22.62 3.65
C ARG A 222 -3.29 22.88 2.92
N ARG A 223 -2.70 21.85 2.28
CA ARG A 223 -1.44 21.97 1.54
C ARG A 223 -1.56 22.81 0.27
N LEU A 224 -2.76 22.83 -0.31
CA LEU A 224 -3.10 23.55 -1.53
C LEU A 224 -3.84 24.86 -1.25
N HIS A 225 -4.23 25.15 -0.01
CA HIS A 225 -5.08 26.30 0.36
C HIS A 225 -6.38 26.38 -0.46
N ILE A 226 -7.01 25.22 -0.69
CA ILE A 226 -8.31 25.11 -1.39
C ILE A 226 -9.41 24.62 -0.45
N GLY A 227 -10.68 24.74 -0.84
CA GLY A 227 -11.80 24.27 -0.04
C GLY A 227 -11.79 22.75 0.16
N SER A 228 -12.41 22.26 1.24
CA SER A 228 -12.67 20.84 1.46
C SER A 228 -14.14 20.56 1.71
N ALA A 229 -14.64 19.42 1.24
CA ALA A 229 -15.97 18.91 1.56
C ALA A 229 -15.94 17.40 1.86
N LEU A 230 -17.01 16.91 2.48
CA LEU A 230 -17.21 15.50 2.84
C LEU A 230 -18.59 15.03 2.37
N ALA A 231 -18.64 13.91 1.67
CA ALA A 231 -19.88 13.19 1.41
C ALA A 231 -20.22 12.31 2.63
N ALA A 232 -21.27 12.67 3.34
CA ALA A 232 -21.85 11.87 4.40
C ALA A 232 -22.93 10.96 3.82
N LYS A 233 -22.69 9.64 3.88
CA LYS A 233 -23.69 8.64 3.54
C LYS A 233 -24.61 8.43 4.74
N HIS A 234 -25.89 8.73 4.59
CA HIS A 234 -26.89 8.34 5.57
C HIS A 234 -27.54 7.03 5.12
N ARG A 235 -27.48 6.01 5.99
CA ARG A 235 -28.18 4.72 5.81
C ARG A 235 -29.27 4.59 6.87
N PRO A 236 -30.49 5.06 6.60
CA PRO A 236 -31.61 4.82 7.50
C PRO A 236 -32.12 3.37 7.34
N ARG A 237 -31.59 2.44 8.14
CA ARG A 237 -31.91 0.99 8.11
C ARG A 237 -31.60 0.27 6.78
N SER A 238 -31.59 -1.06 6.82
CA SER A 238 -31.17 -1.95 5.72
C SER A 238 -32.04 -1.91 4.47
N GLU A 239 -33.23 -1.28 4.54
CA GLU A 239 -34.25 -1.34 3.48
C GLU A 239 -34.55 0.02 2.82
N GLN A 240 -33.96 1.13 3.26
CA GLN A 240 -34.17 2.45 2.64
C GLN A 240 -33.00 2.87 1.75
N VAL A 241 -33.33 3.61 0.69
CA VAL A 241 -32.37 4.19 -0.25
C VAL A 241 -31.39 5.09 0.50
N SER A 242 -30.11 4.77 0.41
CA SER A 242 -29.05 5.58 1.01
C SER A 242 -29.05 6.98 0.40
N SER A 243 -29.10 8.02 1.23
CA SER A 243 -28.94 9.41 0.77
C SER A 243 -27.51 9.89 1.02
N THR A 244 -26.91 10.50 0.00
CA THR A 244 -25.58 11.11 0.10
C THR A 244 -25.75 12.62 0.26
N ARG A 245 -25.31 13.16 1.40
CA ARG A 245 -25.30 14.61 1.68
C ARG A 245 -23.88 15.13 1.61
N LEU A 246 -23.68 16.28 0.97
CA LEU A 246 -22.40 16.99 1.00
C LEU A 246 -22.35 17.93 2.21
N ILE A 247 -21.25 17.87 2.95
CA ILE A 247 -20.91 18.73 4.07
C ILE A 247 -19.71 19.57 3.65
N GLY A 248 -19.90 20.88 3.52
CA GLY A 248 -18.92 21.83 2.98
C GLY A 248 -19.61 22.87 2.10
N ASP A 249 -18.97 24.02 1.86
CA ASP A 249 -19.52 25.05 0.97
C ASP A 249 -19.02 24.85 -0.47
N LEU A 250 -19.95 24.51 -1.36
CA LEU A 250 -19.69 24.33 -2.78
C LEU A 250 -20.23 25.48 -3.62
N ARG A 251 -20.94 26.46 -3.06
CA ARG A 251 -21.72 27.46 -3.84
C ARG A 251 -20.88 28.31 -4.78
N ALA A 252 -19.66 28.66 -4.35
CA ALA A 252 -18.71 29.47 -5.12
C ALA A 252 -17.63 28.63 -5.82
N LYS A 253 -17.81 27.31 -5.92
CA LYS A 253 -16.82 26.39 -6.50
C LYS A 253 -17.18 26.07 -7.94
N ARG A 254 -16.19 25.94 -8.81
CA ARG A 254 -16.35 25.55 -10.22
C ARG A 254 -15.72 24.20 -10.52
N CYS A 255 -14.68 23.82 -9.76
CA CYS A 255 -13.99 22.56 -9.90
C CYS A 255 -14.04 21.77 -8.59
N ALA A 256 -14.41 20.49 -8.68
CA ALA A 256 -14.35 19.55 -7.57
C ALA A 256 -13.30 18.46 -7.85
N ILE A 257 -12.57 18.04 -6.81
CA ILE A 257 -11.63 16.91 -6.88
C ILE A 257 -12.11 15.84 -5.91
N VAL A 258 -12.33 14.60 -6.35
CA VAL A 258 -12.74 13.50 -5.45
C VAL A 258 -11.55 12.59 -5.18
N LEU A 259 -11.14 12.46 -3.90
CA LEU A 259 -10.01 11.61 -3.51
C LEU A 259 -10.43 10.49 -2.57
N ASP A 260 -9.97 9.27 -2.85
CA ASP A 260 -10.21 8.08 -2.04
C ASP A 260 -8.95 7.21 -1.94
N ASP A 261 -8.94 6.24 -1.02
CA ASP A 261 -7.86 5.24 -0.91
C ASP A 261 -8.00 4.15 -1.99
N ILE A 262 -9.22 3.64 -2.21
CA ILE A 262 -9.51 2.50 -3.08
C ILE A 262 -10.78 2.74 -3.89
N LEU A 263 -10.68 2.58 -5.22
CA LEU A 263 -11.83 2.48 -6.11
C LEU A 263 -12.04 1.01 -6.51
N ALA A 264 -12.99 0.34 -5.88
CA ALA A 264 -13.36 -1.05 -6.20
C ALA A 264 -14.51 -1.11 -7.22
N GLY A 265 -15.76 -1.16 -6.75
CA GLY A 265 -16.95 -1.23 -7.61
C GLY A 265 -17.47 0.11 -8.13
N GLY A 266 -16.77 1.22 -7.86
CA GLY A 266 -17.11 2.57 -8.33
C GLY A 266 -18.38 3.21 -7.74
N GLY A 267 -19.30 2.44 -7.15
CA GLY A 267 -20.60 2.94 -6.68
C GLY A 267 -20.53 4.10 -5.67
N THR A 268 -19.55 4.06 -4.76
CA THR A 268 -19.28 5.17 -3.83
C THR A 268 -18.94 6.46 -4.57
N ILE A 269 -17.93 6.40 -5.44
CA ILE A 269 -17.45 7.56 -6.19
C ILE A 269 -18.56 8.07 -7.11
N ARG A 270 -19.25 7.19 -7.83
CA ARG A 270 -20.36 7.56 -8.70
C ARG A 270 -21.45 8.32 -7.95
N ALA A 271 -21.90 7.83 -6.80
CA ALA A 271 -22.93 8.51 -6.01
C ALA A 271 -22.48 9.91 -5.52
N VAL A 272 -21.19 10.10 -5.27
CA VAL A 272 -20.61 11.39 -4.89
C VAL A 272 -20.52 12.32 -6.09
N VAL A 273 -20.03 11.82 -7.22
CA VAL A 273 -19.95 12.55 -8.50
C VAL A 273 -21.33 13.02 -8.93
N ASP A 274 -22.34 12.13 -8.93
CA ASP A 274 -23.72 12.49 -9.29
C ASP A 274 -24.27 13.60 -8.38
N ARG A 275 -23.92 13.57 -7.08
CA ARG A 275 -24.36 14.60 -6.13
C ARG A 275 -23.65 15.94 -6.34
N ILE A 276 -22.37 15.92 -6.70
CA ILE A 276 -21.60 17.12 -7.05
C ILE A 276 -22.09 17.70 -8.37
N ALA A 277 -22.31 16.87 -9.39
CA ALA A 277 -22.79 17.29 -10.70
C ALA A 277 -24.20 17.91 -10.66
N ALA A 278 -25.01 17.55 -9.66
CA ALA A 278 -26.30 18.21 -9.41
C ALA A 278 -26.17 19.67 -8.91
N GLN A 279 -24.95 20.14 -8.58
CA GLN A 279 -24.69 21.54 -8.29
C GLN A 279 -24.49 22.30 -9.60
N SER A 280 -25.37 23.26 -9.90
CA SER A 280 -25.36 23.99 -11.18
C SER A 280 -24.08 24.82 -11.43
N ASN A 281 -23.33 25.12 -10.38
CA ASN A 281 -22.12 25.93 -10.44
C ASN A 281 -20.83 25.11 -10.67
N ILE A 282 -20.87 23.78 -10.56
CA ILE A 282 -19.70 22.92 -10.81
C ILE A 282 -19.61 22.59 -12.30
N GLU A 283 -18.50 22.97 -12.91
CA GLU A 283 -18.22 22.78 -14.34
C GLU A 283 -17.31 21.57 -14.59
N GLU A 284 -16.46 21.24 -13.63
CA GLU A 284 -15.47 20.17 -13.75
C GLU A 284 -15.39 19.33 -12.48
N ILE A 285 -15.32 18.00 -12.65
CA ILE A 285 -15.05 17.05 -11.57
C ILE A 285 -13.82 16.23 -11.96
N ARG A 286 -12.80 16.24 -11.09
CA ARG A 286 -11.52 15.54 -11.25
C ARG A 286 -11.35 14.42 -10.24
#